data_AF-A0A6L4YIF6-F1
#
_entry.id   AF-A0A6L4YIF6-F1
#
_cell.length_a   1.000
_cell.length_b   1.000
_cell.length_c   1.000
_cell.angle_alpha   90.00
_cell.angle_beta   90.00
_cell.angle_gamma   90.00
#
_symmetry.space_group_name_H-M   'P 1'
#
loop_
_entity.id
_entity.type
_entity.pdbx_description
1 polymer ?
#
loop_
_entity_poly.entity_id
_entity_poly.type
_entity_poly.pdbx_seq_one_letter_code
_entity_poly.pdbx_strand_id
1 'polypeptide(L)' 'MEAWKLLIGSDIGLLSLFTIGFVVVMGIYLYGYARKHMEEDARNPK' A
#
# COMPACT_ATOMS: atom_id res chain seq x y z
N MET A 1 10.29 22.49 -16.57
CA MET A 1 9.60 21.88 -15.40
C MET A 1 8.16 21.54 -15.80
N GLU A 2 7.97 20.68 -16.80
CA GLU A 2 6.64 20.37 -17.37
C GLU A 2 6.05 19.08 -16.75
N ALA A 3 6.91 18.11 -16.40
CA ALA A 3 6.50 16.78 -15.94
C ALA A 3 5.72 16.78 -14.60
N TRP A 4 6.08 17.65 -13.65
CA TRP A 4 5.38 17.78 -12.37
C TRP A 4 3.94 18.30 -12.53
N LYS A 5 3.69 19.14 -13.53
CA LYS A 5 2.37 19.70 -13.84
C LYS A 5 1.44 18.65 -14.46
N LEU A 6 2.00 17.72 -15.24
CA LEU A 6 1.25 16.58 -15.79
C LEU A 6 0.90 15.54 -14.72
N LEU A 7 1.81 15.25 -13.78
CA LEU A 7 1.56 14.27 -12.72
C LEU A 7 0.58 14.76 -11.65
N ILE A 8 0.58 16.06 -11.34
CA ILE A 8 -0.27 16.63 -10.28
C ILE A 8 -1.55 17.27 -10.87
N GLY A 9 -1.51 17.76 -12.11
CA GLY A 9 -2.61 18.49 -12.73
C GLY A 9 -3.46 17.71 -13.73
N SER A 10 -3.08 16.47 -14.07
CA SER A 10 -3.90 15.58 -14.93
C SER A 10 -4.62 14.54 -14.09
N ASP A 11 -5.89 14.28 -14.41
CA ASP A 11 -6.75 13.29 -13.74
C ASP A 11 -6.09 11.90 -13.65
N ILE A 12 -5.29 11.56 -14.67
CA ILE A 12 -4.54 10.30 -14.75
C ILE A 12 -3.35 10.28 -13.80
N GLY A 13 -2.66 11.41 -13.64
CA GLY A 13 -1.50 11.55 -12.76
C GLY A 13 -1.88 11.37 -11.29
N LEU A 14 -2.98 11.99 -10.86
CA LEU A 14 -3.47 11.87 -9.49
C LEU A 14 -4.00 10.45 -9.18
N LEU A 15 -4.76 9.84 -10.11
CA LEU A 15 -5.25 8.46 -9.97
C LEU A 15 -4.11 7.44 -9.90
N SER A 16 -3.07 7.61 -10.71
CA SER A 16 -1.89 6.72 -10.69
C SER A 16 -1.12 6.86 -9.38
N LEU A 17 -0.89 8.08 -8.88
CA LEU A 17 -0.26 8.31 -7.57
C LEU A 17 -1.08 7.71 -6.42
N PHE A 18 -2.41 7.86 -6.46
CA PHE A 18 -3.31 7.24 -5.50
C PHE A 18 -3.23 5.71 -5.55
N THR A 19 -3.23 5.13 -6.74
CA THR A 19 -3.14 3.68 -6.93
C THR A 19 -1.82 3.13 -6.39
N ILE A 20 -0.70 3.78 -6.71
CA ILE A 20 0.62 3.40 -6.20
C ILE A 20 0.64 3.48 -4.67
N GLY A 21 0.15 4.59 -4.10
CA GLY A 21 0.04 4.75 -2.65
C GLY A 21 -0.83 3.68 -2.00
N PHE A 22 -1.99 3.37 -2.61
CA PHE A 22 -2.90 2.34 -2.14
C PHE A 22 -2.24 0.96 -2.12
N VAL A 23 -1.56 0.57 -3.20
CA VAL A 23 -0.87 -0.73 -3.28
C VAL A 23 0.25 -0.84 -2.25
N VAL A 24 1.02 0.24 -2.03
CA VAL A 24 2.07 0.27 -1.00
C VAL A 24 1.48 0.08 0.40
N VAL A 25 0.43 0.83 0.73
CA VAL A 25 -0.26 0.70 2.04
C VAL A 25 -0.85 -0.69 2.21
N MET A 26 -1.48 -1.24 1.16
CA MET A 26 -2.03 -2.59 1.18
C MET A 26 -0.94 -3.65 1.41
N GLY A 27 0.22 -3.52 0.76
CA GLY A 27 1.35 -4.43 0.97
C GLY A 27 1.85 -4.41 2.41
N ILE A 28 2.00 -3.22 3.00
CA ILE A 28 2.39 -3.06 4.41
C ILE A 28 1.32 -3.64 5.34
N TYR A 29 0.05 -3.38 5.07
CA TYR A 29 -1.07 -3.89 5.85
C TYR A 29 -1.10 -5.42 5.85
N LEU A 30 -0.97 -6.05 4.67
CA LEU A 30 -0.94 -7.50 4.53
C LEU A 30 0.28 -8.11 5.20
N TYR A 31 1.46 -7.48 5.11
CA TYR A 31 2.65 -7.92 5.82
C TYR A 31 2.42 -7.89 7.35
N GLY A 32 1.88 -6.79 7.88
CA GLY A 32 1.54 -6.66 9.30
C GLY A 32 0.48 -7.67 9.75
N TYR A 33 -0.56 -7.85 8.95
CA TYR A 33 -1.63 -8.82 9.20
C TYR A 33 -1.09 -10.25 9.21
N ALA A 34 -0.31 -10.64 8.21
CA ALA A 34 0.30 -11.96 8.13
C ALA A 34 1.24 -12.21 9.32
N ARG A 35 2.08 -11.23 9.70
CA ARG A 35 2.95 -11.35 10.88
C ARG A 35 2.15 -11.54 12.17
N LYS A 36 1.11 -10.74 12.38
CA LYS A 36 0.26 -10.85 13.57
C LYS A 36 -0.49 -12.19 13.62
N HIS A 37 -0.99 -12.66 12.47
CA HIS A 37 -1.71 -13.93 12.39
C HIS A 37 -0.79 -15.14 12.61
N MET A 38 0.43 -15.11 12.06
CA MET A 38 1.44 -16.13 12.32
C MET A 38 1.90 -16.14 13.79
N GLU A 39 2.00 -14.98 14.44
CA GLU A 39 2.30 -14.91 15.88
C GLU A 39 1.14 -15.45 16.74
N GLU A 40 -0.12 -15.22 16.35
CA GLU A 40 -1.29 -15.80 17.02
C GLU A 40 -1.34 -17.33 16.89
N ASP A 41 -1.01 -17.88 15.71
CA ASP A 41 -0.90 -19.33 15.50
C ASP A 41 0.29 -19.94 16.25
N ALA A 42 1.43 -19.25 16.33
CA ALA A 42 2.59 -19.71 17.09
C ALA A 42 2.37 -19.65 18.62
N ARG A 43 1.49 -18.76 19.10
CA ARG A 43 1.23 -18.57 20.54
C ARG A 43 0.16 -19.51 21.11
N ASN A 44 -0.60 -20.20 20.26
CA ASN A 44 -1.53 -21.23 20.70
C ASN A 44 -1.23 -22.57 20.02
N PRO A 45 -0.15 -23.28 20.43
CA PRO A 45 0.01 -24.67 20.09
C PRO A 45 -1.07 -25.45 20.84
N LYS A 46 -2.15 -25.81 20.14
CA LYS A 46 -3.01 -26.90 20.61
C LYS A 46 -2.25 -28.21 20.53
#